data_AF-A0A258EH79-F1
#
_entry.id   AF-A0A258EH79-F1
#
_cell.length_a   1.000
_cell.length_b   1.000
_cell.length_c   1.000
_cell.angle_alpha   90.00
_cell.angle_beta   90.00
_cell.angle_gamma   90.00
#
_symmetry.space_group_name_H-M   'P 1'
#
loop_
_entity.id
_entity.type
_entity.pdbx_description
1 polymer ?
#
loop_
_entity_poly.entity_id
_entity_poly.type
_entity_poly.pdbx_seq_one_letter_code
_entity_poly.pdbx_strand_id
1 'polypeptide(L)'
;MPDSRVRRKGNSRLLTKFPEGLTPDIPASEYATDPRAIAIAGAAARLNELRENWLNPPDLINRVPEVVAGYPDRILPKDDKAAILKTRTLTNLYNQRPAWLDHAHAALDQAVAEAYGWGEDWAKGMSEDEVLARLFRLNQARAGSR
;
A
#
# COMPACT_ATOMS: atom_id res chain seq x y z
N MET A 1 -6.94 13.91 -38.40
CA MET A 1 -7.11 14.92 -37.35
C MET A 1 -6.61 14.31 -36.04
N PRO A 2 -5.42 14.67 -35.52
CA PRO A 2 -4.84 13.97 -34.39
C PRO A 2 -5.27 14.61 -33.06
N ASP A 3 -5.90 13.82 -32.19
CA ASP A 3 -6.19 14.17 -30.80
C ASP A 3 -4.91 13.99 -29.96
N SER A 4 -4.19 15.10 -29.79
CA SER A 4 -3.04 15.22 -28.92
C SER A 4 -3.49 15.25 -27.45
N ARG A 5 -3.58 14.07 -26.83
CA ARG A 5 -3.72 13.98 -25.37
C ARG A 5 -2.49 14.56 -24.71
N VAL A 6 -2.67 15.76 -24.15
CA VAL A 6 -1.74 16.46 -23.28
C VAL A 6 -1.34 15.52 -22.14
N ARG A 7 -0.11 14.98 -22.19
CA ARG A 7 0.56 14.43 -21.01
C ARG A 7 0.69 15.58 -20.01
N ARG A 8 -0.22 15.66 -19.04
CA ARG A 8 0.01 16.50 -17.86
C ARG A 8 1.22 15.91 -17.13
N LYS A 9 2.39 16.53 -17.28
CA LYS A 9 3.51 16.36 -16.36
C LYS A 9 3.03 16.87 -15.00
N GLY A 10 2.42 15.98 -14.22
CA GLY A 10 2.10 16.24 -12.83
C GLY A 10 3.42 16.52 -12.11
N ASN A 11 3.63 17.78 -11.75
CA ASN A 11 4.80 18.22 -11.00
C ASN A 11 4.62 17.78 -9.54
N SER A 12 4.73 16.48 -9.30
CA SER A 12 4.55 15.91 -7.97
C SER A 12 5.83 16.15 -7.17
N ARG A 13 5.84 17.23 -6.39
CA ARG A 13 6.75 17.39 -5.24
C ARG A 13 6.35 16.35 -4.17
N LEU A 14 6.55 15.07 -4.46
CA LEU A 14 6.50 14.03 -3.42
C LEU A 14 7.76 14.20 -2.58
N LEU A 15 7.55 14.57 -1.31
CA LEU A 15 8.56 14.63 -0.26
C LEU A 15 9.10 13.23 0.10
N THR A 16 8.60 12.16 -0.52
CA THR A 16 9.10 10.80 -0.37
C THR A 16 9.54 10.24 -1.72
N LYS A 17 10.83 9.93 -1.86
CA LYS A 17 11.41 9.35 -3.08
C LYS A 17 11.40 7.84 -2.98
N PHE A 18 10.82 7.19 -3.98
CA PHE A 18 10.72 5.73 -4.09
C PHE A 18 12.10 5.07 -4.30
N PRO A 19 12.22 3.75 -4.04
CA PRO A 19 13.41 2.99 -4.39
C PRO A 19 13.77 3.17 -5.87
N GLU A 20 15.05 3.11 -6.18
CA GLU A 20 15.52 3.24 -7.55
C GLU A 20 15.00 2.08 -8.42
N GLY A 21 14.51 2.41 -9.62
CA GLY A 21 13.86 1.46 -10.53
C GLY A 21 12.41 1.11 -10.15
N LEU A 22 11.85 1.68 -9.07
CA LEU A 22 10.46 1.48 -8.63
C LEU A 22 9.71 2.82 -8.50
N THR A 23 10.10 3.82 -9.29
CA THR A 23 9.49 5.14 -9.23
C THR A 23 8.14 5.16 -9.96
N PRO A 24 7.17 5.98 -9.51
CA PRO A 24 5.83 5.97 -10.08
C PRO A 24 5.72 6.61 -11.47
N ASP A 25 6.81 7.19 -12.00
CA ASP A 25 6.89 7.81 -13.32
C ASP A 25 7.29 6.85 -14.44
N ILE A 26 7.64 5.59 -14.11
CA ILE A 26 7.83 4.51 -15.09
C ILE A 26 6.59 3.60 -15.17
N PRO A 27 6.26 3.05 -16.36
CA PRO A 27 5.18 2.08 -16.53
C PRO A 27 5.33 0.85 -15.62
N ALA A 28 4.21 0.35 -15.08
CA ALA A 28 4.22 -0.83 -14.20
C ALA A 28 4.81 -2.09 -14.85
N SER A 29 4.72 -2.21 -16.17
CA SER A 29 5.34 -3.30 -16.92
C SER A 29 6.86 -3.34 -16.80
N GLU A 30 7.52 -2.20 -16.52
CA GLU A 30 8.98 -2.11 -16.44
C GLU A 30 9.54 -2.71 -15.15
N TYR A 31 8.75 -2.77 -14.08
CA TYR A 31 9.13 -3.38 -12.80
C TYR A 31 8.29 -4.61 -12.44
N ALA A 32 7.45 -5.11 -13.35
CA ALA A 32 6.55 -6.23 -13.10
C ALA A 32 7.28 -7.53 -12.71
N THR A 33 8.51 -7.72 -13.21
CA THR A 33 9.37 -8.87 -12.90
C THR A 33 10.47 -8.56 -11.89
N ASP A 34 10.54 -7.33 -11.35
CA ASP A 34 11.52 -6.98 -10.32
C ASP A 34 11.17 -7.74 -9.03
N PRO A 35 12.10 -8.56 -8.48
CA PRO A 35 11.84 -9.29 -7.24
C PRO A 35 11.42 -8.40 -6.07
N ARG A 36 11.94 -7.17 -6.00
CA ARG A 36 11.59 -6.18 -4.96
C ARG A 36 10.14 -5.72 -5.12
N ALA A 37 9.73 -5.45 -6.35
CA ALA A 37 8.34 -5.07 -6.65
C ALA A 37 7.37 -6.21 -6.30
N ILE A 38 7.72 -7.45 -6.67
CA ILE A 38 6.93 -8.64 -6.36
C ILE A 38 6.81 -8.84 -4.84
N ALA A 39 7.90 -8.69 -4.10
CA ALA A 39 7.91 -8.83 -2.64
C ALA A 39 7.00 -7.79 -1.96
N ILE A 40 7.14 -6.51 -2.33
CA ILE A 40 6.28 -5.42 -1.81
C ILE A 40 4.82 -5.67 -2.18
N ALA A 41 4.54 -6.05 -3.43
CA ALA A 41 3.19 -6.31 -3.90
C ALA A 41 2.54 -7.47 -3.15
N GLY A 42 3.29 -8.56 -2.90
CA GLY A 42 2.83 -9.70 -2.12
C GLY A 42 2.49 -9.33 -0.68
N ALA A 43 3.37 -8.60 0.00
CA ALA A 43 3.14 -8.14 1.38
C ALA A 43 1.95 -7.17 1.47
N ALA A 44 1.86 -6.22 0.54
CA ALA A 44 0.75 -5.26 0.48
C ALA A 44 -0.59 -5.95 0.17
N ALA A 45 -0.61 -6.92 -0.75
CA ALA A 45 -1.79 -7.70 -1.06
C ALA A 45 -2.26 -8.50 0.16
N ARG A 46 -1.33 -9.11 0.90
CA ARG A 46 -1.64 -9.84 2.14
C ARG A 46 -2.21 -8.93 3.23
N LEU A 47 -1.62 -7.76 3.44
CA LEU A 47 -2.16 -6.76 4.37
C LEU A 47 -3.57 -6.34 3.95
N ASN A 48 -3.80 -6.11 2.65
CA ASN A 48 -5.11 -5.74 2.14
C ASN A 48 -6.16 -6.83 2.37
N GLU A 49 -5.82 -8.08 2.06
CA GLU A 49 -6.68 -9.24 2.29
C GLU A 49 -7.10 -9.35 3.76
N LEU A 50 -6.16 -9.21 4.69
CA LEU A 50 -6.44 -9.27 6.12
C LEU A 50 -7.36 -8.14 6.59
N ARG A 51 -7.13 -6.91 6.10
CA ARG A 51 -8.01 -5.78 6.40
C ARG A 51 -9.41 -5.99 5.84
N GLU A 52 -9.52 -6.46 4.60
CA GLU A 52 -10.81 -6.76 3.96
C GLU A 52 -11.58 -7.85 4.70
N ASN A 53 -10.90 -8.92 5.11
CA ASN A 53 -11.53 -10.01 5.88
C ASN A 53 -12.00 -9.55 7.27
N TRP A 54 -11.28 -8.63 7.90
CA TRP A 54 -11.72 -8.05 9.17
C TRP A 54 -12.93 -7.11 8.98
N LEU A 55 -12.88 -6.23 7.99
CA LEU A 55 -13.95 -5.27 7.68
C LEU A 55 -15.23 -5.97 7.21
N ASN A 56 -15.07 -6.96 6.35
CA ASN A 56 -16.13 -7.58 5.56
C ASN A 56 -16.06 -9.11 5.69
N PRO A 57 -16.22 -9.67 6.90
CA PRO A 57 -16.04 -11.09 7.09
C PRO A 57 -17.18 -11.88 6.38
N PRO A 58 -16.85 -13.04 5.78
CA PRO A 58 -17.76 -13.75 4.89
C PRO A 58 -18.98 -14.33 5.61
N ASP A 59 -18.95 -14.47 6.93
CA ASP A 59 -20.08 -14.91 7.76
C ASP A 59 -21.13 -13.82 7.98
N LEU A 60 -20.77 -12.53 7.83
CA LEU A 60 -21.67 -11.40 8.09
C LEU A 60 -22.12 -10.65 6.83
N ILE A 61 -21.48 -10.88 5.68
CA ILE A 61 -21.78 -10.15 4.44
C ILE A 61 -22.18 -11.05 3.26
N ASN A 62 -23.05 -10.52 2.42
CA ASN A 62 -23.32 -11.02 1.06
C ASN A 62 -22.72 -10.04 0.05
N ARG A 63 -21.94 -10.56 -0.91
CA ARG A 63 -21.52 -9.79 -2.09
C ARG A 63 -22.52 -10.01 -3.20
N VAL A 64 -23.12 -8.93 -3.70
CA VAL A 64 -24.11 -8.97 -4.77
C VAL A 64 -23.66 -8.08 -5.93
N PRO A 65 -23.89 -8.48 -7.19
CA PRO A 65 -23.49 -7.68 -8.35
C PRO A 65 -24.02 -6.24 -8.28
N GLU A 66 -23.19 -5.29 -8.70
CA GLU A 66 -23.60 -3.90 -8.83
C GLU A 66 -24.64 -3.74 -9.95
N VAL A 67 -25.61 -2.85 -9.78
CA VAL A 67 -26.63 -2.58 -10.79
C VAL A 67 -26.06 -1.80 -11.98
N VAL A 68 -24.97 -1.05 -11.74
CA VAL A 68 -24.25 -0.29 -12.74
C VAL A 68 -23.00 -1.05 -13.16
N ALA A 69 -22.89 -1.34 -14.45
CA ALA A 69 -21.71 -2.00 -15.01
C ALA A 69 -20.44 -1.17 -14.79
N GLY A 70 -19.34 -1.85 -14.48
CA GLY A 70 -18.03 -1.22 -14.26
C GLY A 70 -17.75 -0.79 -12.82
N TYR A 71 -18.70 -0.98 -11.90
CA TYR A 71 -18.51 -0.74 -10.47
C TYR A 71 -18.32 -2.05 -9.68
N PRO A 72 -17.63 -2.01 -8.53
CA PRO A 72 -17.46 -3.19 -7.67
C PRO A 72 -18.78 -3.68 -7.08
N ASP A 73 -18.87 -4.98 -6.79
CA ASP A 73 -20.02 -5.60 -6.14
C ASP A 73 -20.40 -4.91 -4.81
N ARG A 74 -21.70 -4.82 -4.55
CA ARG A 74 -22.23 -4.28 -3.29
C ARG A 74 -22.05 -5.29 -2.17
N ILE A 75 -21.68 -4.76 -1.00
CA ILE A 75 -21.56 -5.52 0.25
C ILE A 75 -22.82 -5.25 1.08
N LEU A 76 -23.61 -6.29 1.33
CA LEU A 76 -24.84 -6.21 2.11
C LEU A 76 -24.71 -7.03 3.40
N PRO A 77 -25.21 -6.53 4.54
CA PRO A 77 -25.36 -7.34 5.76
C PRO A 77 -26.21 -8.59 5.49
N LYS A 78 -25.82 -9.75 6.02
CA LYS A 78 -26.60 -10.99 5.88
C LYS A 78 -27.89 -10.98 6.69
N ASP A 79 -27.77 -10.62 7.96
CA ASP A 79 -28.83 -10.67 8.96
C ASP A 79 -28.58 -9.65 10.08
N ASP A 80 -29.40 -9.66 11.12
CA ASP A 80 -29.28 -8.74 12.25
C ASP A 80 -27.97 -8.90 13.05
N LYS A 81 -27.30 -10.06 12.98
CA LYS A 81 -26.01 -10.27 13.65
C LYS A 81 -24.90 -9.44 13.00
N ALA A 82 -25.09 -9.02 11.76
CA ALA A 82 -24.19 -8.13 11.04
C ALA A 82 -24.26 -6.67 11.54
N ALA A 83 -25.07 -6.34 12.56
CA ALA A 83 -25.06 -5.03 13.20
C ALA A 83 -23.67 -4.59 13.69
N ILE A 84 -22.80 -5.55 14.04
CA ILE A 84 -21.40 -5.29 14.42
C ILE A 84 -20.57 -4.64 13.29
N LEU A 85 -20.96 -4.81 12.01
CA LEU A 85 -20.25 -4.19 10.89
C LEU A 85 -20.24 -2.66 10.96
N LYS A 86 -21.23 -2.04 11.63
CA LYS A 86 -21.26 -0.59 11.86
C LYS A 86 -20.07 -0.07 12.65
N THR A 87 -19.47 -0.91 13.50
CA THR A 87 -18.29 -0.55 14.30
C THR A 87 -16.99 -0.97 13.64
N ARG A 88 -17.02 -1.71 12.52
CA ARG A 88 -15.84 -2.18 11.81
C ARG A 88 -15.39 -1.17 10.76
N THR A 89 -14.65 -0.17 11.23
CA THR A 89 -13.98 0.82 10.38
C THR A 89 -12.47 0.61 10.41
N LEU A 90 -11.75 1.07 9.38
CA LEU A 90 -10.29 1.05 9.41
C LEU A 90 -9.76 1.81 10.64
N THR A 91 -10.33 2.97 10.98
CA THR A 91 -9.97 3.71 12.20
C THR A 91 -10.05 2.82 13.44
N ASN A 92 -11.14 2.06 13.61
CA ASN A 92 -11.29 1.18 14.76
C ASN A 92 -10.32 -0.01 14.71
N LEU A 93 -10.05 -0.56 13.53
CA LEU A 93 -9.04 -1.62 13.36
C LEU A 93 -7.65 -1.13 13.78
N TYR A 94 -7.24 0.05 13.34
CA TYR A 94 -5.93 0.62 13.67
C TYR A 94 -5.84 1.09 15.13
N ASN A 95 -6.94 1.50 15.75
CA ASN A 95 -6.99 1.79 17.19
C ASN A 95 -6.87 0.51 18.03
N GLN A 96 -7.53 -0.58 17.62
CA GLN A 96 -7.44 -1.87 18.31
C GLN A 96 -6.08 -2.54 18.12
N ARG A 97 -5.45 -2.30 16.95
CA ARG A 97 -4.10 -2.74 16.60
C ARG A 97 -3.84 -4.21 16.99
N PRO A 98 -4.62 -5.16 16.46
CA PRO A 98 -4.42 -6.57 16.78
C PRO A 98 -3.04 -7.06 16.29
N ALA A 99 -2.45 -8.05 16.96
CA ALA A 99 -1.10 -8.53 16.66
C ALA A 99 -0.88 -8.93 15.19
N TRP A 100 -1.89 -9.51 14.53
CA TRP A 100 -1.79 -9.85 13.10
C TRP A 100 -1.59 -8.63 12.21
N LEU A 101 -2.14 -7.46 12.59
CA LEU A 101 -2.01 -6.22 11.84
C LEU A 101 -0.57 -5.71 11.96
N ASP A 102 -0.01 -5.73 13.16
CA ASP A 102 1.39 -5.36 13.39
C ASP A 102 2.35 -6.25 12.61
N HIS A 103 2.15 -7.56 12.63
CA HIS A 103 2.98 -8.48 11.85
C HIS A 103 2.86 -8.25 10.34
N ALA A 104 1.65 -7.95 9.84
CA ALA A 104 1.45 -7.66 8.42
C ALA A 104 2.13 -6.34 7.99
N HIS A 105 2.09 -5.30 8.84
CA HIS A 105 2.83 -4.07 8.59
C HIS A 105 4.34 -4.28 8.67
N ALA A 106 4.84 -5.00 9.68
CA ALA A 106 6.26 -5.29 9.80
C ALA A 106 6.81 -6.05 8.58
N ALA A 107 6.04 -6.99 8.03
CA ALA A 107 6.41 -7.71 6.80
C ALA A 107 6.45 -6.79 5.58
N LEU A 108 5.51 -5.84 5.47
CA LEU A 108 5.51 -4.85 4.39
C LEU A 108 6.70 -3.89 4.54
N ASP A 109 6.97 -3.39 5.75
CA ASP A 109 8.07 -2.48 6.02
C ASP A 109 9.42 -3.14 5.74
N GLN A 110 9.59 -4.42 6.09
CA GLN A 110 10.77 -5.21 5.75
C GLN A 110 10.98 -5.26 4.22
N ALA A 111 9.95 -5.60 3.44
CA ALA A 111 10.05 -5.66 1.99
C ALA A 111 10.40 -4.30 1.37
N VAL A 112 9.86 -3.22 1.93
CA VAL A 112 10.19 -1.84 1.52
C VAL A 112 11.64 -1.50 1.87
N ALA A 113 12.09 -1.81 3.09
CA ALA A 113 13.46 -1.57 3.53
C ALA A 113 14.47 -2.33 2.65
N GLU A 114 14.19 -3.59 2.31
CA GLU A 114 14.98 -4.38 1.36
C GLU A 114 15.04 -3.71 -0.02
N ALA A 115 13.93 -3.16 -0.51
CA ALA A 115 13.93 -2.47 -1.80
C ALA A 115 14.79 -1.20 -1.81
N TYR A 116 14.92 -0.52 -0.68
CA TYR A 116 15.86 0.60 -0.48
C TYR A 116 17.30 0.15 -0.20
N GLY A 117 17.55 -1.15 -0.06
CA GLY A 117 18.86 -1.69 0.33
C GLY A 117 19.18 -1.52 1.82
N TRP A 118 18.18 -1.32 2.67
CA TRP A 118 18.31 -1.11 4.12
C TRP A 118 17.96 -2.35 4.96
N GLY A 119 17.75 -3.51 4.32
CA GLY A 119 17.22 -4.71 4.98
C GLY A 119 18.03 -5.18 6.19
N GLU A 120 19.37 -5.15 6.13
CA GLU A 120 20.21 -5.53 7.26
C GLU A 120 20.11 -4.56 8.45
N ASP A 121 20.09 -3.25 8.17
CA ASP A 121 19.99 -2.22 9.21
C ASP A 121 18.60 -2.22 9.82
N TRP A 122 17.56 -2.41 9.00
CA TRP A 122 16.19 -2.58 9.44
C TRP A 122 16.04 -3.77 10.39
N ALA A 123 16.61 -4.92 10.04
CA ALA A 123 16.61 -6.12 10.89
C ALA A 123 17.36 -5.91 12.23
N LYS A 124 18.31 -4.97 12.28
CA LYS A 124 19.03 -4.59 13.52
C LYS A 124 18.29 -3.55 14.36
N GLY A 125 17.09 -3.13 13.96
CA GLY A 125 16.30 -2.14 14.69
C GLY A 125 16.62 -0.69 14.34
N MET A 126 16.84 -0.40 13.05
CA MET A 126 16.98 0.97 12.55
C MET A 126 15.88 1.89 13.09
N SER A 127 16.26 3.05 13.62
CA SER A 127 15.33 4.00 14.23
C SER A 127 14.59 4.83 13.18
N GLU A 128 13.46 5.43 13.59
CA GLU A 128 12.70 6.36 12.74
C GLU A 128 13.53 7.57 12.32
N ASP A 129 14.32 8.14 13.22
CA ASP A 129 15.22 9.27 12.91
C ASP A 129 16.23 8.91 11.81
N GLU A 130 16.75 7.68 11.84
CA GLU A 130 17.66 7.21 10.81
C GLU A 130 16.96 7.02 9.46
N VAL A 131 15.75 6.46 9.45
CA VAL A 131 14.90 6.37 8.24
C VAL A 131 14.68 7.77 7.64
N LEU A 132 14.29 8.74 8.47
CA LEU A 132 14.06 10.11 8.05
C LEU A 132 15.34 10.75 7.49
N ALA A 133 16.48 10.57 8.15
CA ALA A 133 17.77 11.09 7.69
C ALA A 133 18.21 10.46 6.34
N ARG A 134 17.98 9.17 6.13
CA ARG A 134 18.26 8.48 4.85
C ARG A 134 17.35 8.99 3.73
N LEU A 135 16.05 9.08 3.98
CA LEU A 135 15.08 9.61 3.02
C LEU A 135 15.38 11.08 2.66
N PHE A 136 15.76 11.90 3.65
CA PHE A 136 16.13 13.30 3.42
C PHE A 136 17.37 13.43 2.54
N ARG A 137 18.41 12.59 2.74
CA ARG A 137 19.59 12.55 1.86
C ARG A 137 19.22 12.14 0.43
N LEU A 138 18.38 11.12 0.26
CA LEU A 138 17.88 10.69 -1.06
C LEU A 138 17.11 11.82 -1.77
N ASN A 139 16.29 12.56 -1.02
CA ASN A 139 15.56 13.71 -1.53
C ASN A 139 16.50 14.81 -2.03
N GLN A 140 17.55 15.13 -1.28
CA GLN A 140 18.54 16.15 -1.66
C GLN A 140 19.33 15.75 -2.91
N ALA A 141 19.85 14.52 -2.96
CA ALA A 141 20.64 14.03 -4.09
C ALA A 141 19.86 14.14 -5.42
N ARG A 142 18.60 13.70 -5.44
CA ARG A 142 17.75 13.73 -6.64
C ARG A 142 17.25 15.13 -7.00
N ALA A 143 17.23 16.06 -6.05
CA ALA A 143 16.94 17.47 -6.33
C ALA A 143 18.14 18.17 -6.99
N GLY A 144 19.37 17.80 -6.63
CA GLY A 144 20.60 18.33 -7.21
C GLY A 144 21.00 17.73 -8.56
N SER A 145 20.51 16.53 -8.90
CA SER A 145 20.72 15.88 -10.21
C SER A 145 19.71 16.30 -11.29
N ARG A 146 18.89 17.32 -11.04
CA ARG A 146 17.86 17.85 -11.95
C ARG A 146 18.27 19.17 -12.55
#